data_AF-A0A6A8LUG0-F1
#
_entry.id   AF-A0A6A8LUG0-F1
#
_cell.length_a   1.000
_cell.length_b   1.000
_cell.length_c   1.000
_cell.angle_alpha   90.00
_cell.angle_beta   90.00
_cell.angle_gamma   90.00
#
_symmetry.space_group_name_H-M   'P 1'
#
loop_
_entity.id
_entity.type
_entity.pdbx_description
1 polymer ?
#
loop_
_entity_poly.entity_id
_entity_poly.type
_entity_poly.pdbx_seq_one_letter_code
_entity_poly.pdbx_strand_id
1 'polypeptide(L)' 'MTTILGGGTGLPVILNGLRKRDADITAVVTVADDGGSSGIIRDYINVVPPGDIRNVLVALSDLPDV' A
#
# COMPACT_ATOMS: atom_id res chain seq x y z
N MET A 1 -9.80 9.62 13.57
CA MET A 1 -10.03 8.62 12.52
C MET A 1 -10.13 9.26 11.14
N THR A 2 -9.10 9.10 10.33
CA THR A 2 -9.02 9.54 8.93
C THR A 2 -9.00 8.31 8.04
N THR A 3 -9.96 8.19 7.12
CA THR A 3 -9.98 7.10 6.14
C THR A 3 -9.42 7.57 4.81
N ILE A 4 -8.48 6.81 4.25
CA ILE A 4 -7.83 7.09 2.98
C ILE A 4 -8.09 5.93 2.04
N LEU A 5 -8.58 6.24 0.84
CA LEU A 5 -8.87 5.27 -0.22
C LEU A 5 -7.88 5.54 -1.36
N GLY A 6 -7.15 4.52 -1.83
CA GLY A 6 -6.19 4.69 -2.91
C GLY A 6 -5.49 3.39 -3.28
N GLY A 7 -4.45 3.44 -4.10
CA GLY A 7 -3.68 2.27 -4.54
C GLY A 7 -2.32 2.69 -5.10
N GLY A 8 -1.54 1.73 -5.59
CA GLY A 8 -0.23 1.97 -6.18
C GLY A 8 0.79 2.59 -5.21
N THR A 9 1.74 3.34 -5.76
CA THR A 9 2.90 3.89 -5.03
C THR A 9 2.61 5.20 -4.30
N GLY A 10 1.53 5.91 -4.64
CA GLY A 10 1.21 7.21 -4.04
C GLY A 10 0.61 7.14 -2.63
N LEU A 11 -0.17 6.10 -2.35
CA LEU A 11 -0.82 5.92 -1.05
C LEU A 11 0.20 5.73 0.11
N PRO A 12 1.25 4.90 -0.01
CA PRO A 12 2.33 4.79 0.98
C PRO A 12 2.97 6.13 1.37
N VAL A 13 3.19 7.02 0.40
CA VAL A 13 3.81 8.35 0.63
C VAL A 13 2.93 9.23 1.52
N ILE A 14 1.63 9.25 1.23
CA ILE A 14 0.64 10.01 2.01
C ILE A 14 0.52 9.45 3.42
N LEU A 15 0.47 8.13 3.58
CA LEU A 15 0.37 7.46 4.88
C LEU A 15 1.59 7.75 5.77
N ASN A 16 2.81 7.70 5.23
CA ASN A 16 4.03 8.04 5.98
C ASN A 16 4.01 9.52 6.46
N GLY A 17 3.52 10.43 5.60
CA GLY A 17 3.37 11.84 5.98
C GLY A 17 2.33 12.07 7.09
N LEU A 18 1.21 11.35 7.05
CA LEU A 18 0.14 11.48 8.03
C LEU A 18 0.45 10.81 9.37
N ARG A 19 1.20 9.69 9.36
CA ARG A 19 1.69 9.02 10.57
C ARG A 19 2.48 9.98 11.46
N LYS A 20 3.24 10.91 10.88
CA LYS A 20 4.01 11.94 11.61
C LYS A 20 3.14 12.98 12.34
N ARG A 21 1.83 12.98 12.14
CA ARG A 21 0.88 13.95 12.72
C ARG A 21 -0.03 13.36 13.80
N ASP A 22 0.33 12.20 14.37
CA ASP A 22 -0.43 11.51 15.42
C ASP A 22 -1.91 11.30 15.03
N ALA A 23 -2.12 10.91 13.78
CA ALA A 23 -3.45 10.65 13.23
C ALA A 23 -3.78 9.15 13.36
N ASP A 24 -4.99 8.87 13.85
CA ASP A 24 -5.62 7.56 13.73
C ASP A 24 -6.09 7.35 12.28
N ILE A 25 -5.39 6.48 11.54
CA ILE A 25 -5.52 6.32 10.08
C ILE A 25 -6.06 4.93 9.73
N THR A 26 -7.04 4.88 8.83
CA THR A 26 -7.48 3.66 8.15
C THR A 26 -7.19 3.79 6.65
N ALA A 27 -6.47 2.83 6.08
CA ALA A 27 -6.16 2.81 4.66
C ALA A 27 -6.93 1.67 3.98
N VAL A 28 -7.69 1.98 2.92
CA VAL A 28 -8.29 1.00 2.02
C VAL A 28 -7.54 1.06 0.70
N VAL A 29 -6.95 -0.07 0.33
CA VAL A 29 -6.02 -0.19 -0.77
C VAL A 29 -6.71 -0.89 -1.94
N THR A 30 -6.76 -0.27 -3.11
CA THR A 30 -7.09 -0.96 -4.34
C THR A 30 -5.87 -1.79 -4.73
N VAL A 31 -6.12 -3.02 -5.14
CA VAL A 31 -5.11 -4.03 -5.44
C VAL A 31 -5.12 -4.40 -6.92
N ALA A 32 -5.51 -3.42 -7.74
CA ALA A 32 -5.74 -3.59 -9.16
C ALA A 32 -4.46 -3.41 -10.00
N ASP A 33 -3.38 -2.85 -9.43
CA ASP A 33 -2.36 -2.14 -10.23
C ASP A 33 -0.96 -2.77 -10.33
N ASP A 34 -0.71 -3.98 -9.84
CA ASP A 34 0.57 -4.67 -10.10
C ASP A 34 0.72 -5.18 -11.57
N GLY A 35 -0.08 -4.65 -12.52
CA GLY A 35 0.06 -4.91 -13.96
C GLY A 35 1.28 -4.25 -14.61
N GLY A 36 1.96 -3.33 -13.92
CA GLY A 36 3.16 -2.62 -14.38
C GLY A 36 4.45 -3.11 -13.71
N SER A 37 5.36 -3.68 -14.51
CA SER A 37 6.67 -4.32 -14.21
C SER A 37 6.70 -5.84 -13.98
N SER A 38 5.56 -6.51 -13.77
CA SER A 38 5.49 -7.98 -13.75
C SER A 38 4.46 -8.52 -14.74
N GLY A 39 4.69 -8.24 -16.03
CA GLY A 39 3.89 -8.75 -17.14
C GLY A 39 3.97 -10.26 -17.38
N ILE A 40 4.28 -11.11 -16.39
CA ILE A 40 4.49 -12.56 -16.62
C ILE A 40 3.76 -13.49 -15.62
N ILE A 41 3.27 -13.02 -14.47
CA ILE A 41 2.51 -13.91 -13.56
C ILE A 41 1.04 -13.49 -13.55
N ARG A 42 0.41 -13.58 -14.72
CA ARG A 42 -1.02 -13.32 -14.91
C ARG A 42 -1.94 -14.48 -14.56
N ASP A 43 -1.44 -15.55 -13.91
CA ASP A 43 -2.26 -16.75 -13.70
C ASP A 43 -2.11 -17.52 -12.37
N TYR A 44 -1.17 -17.21 -11.47
CA TYR A 44 -0.78 -18.29 -10.55
C TYR A 44 -1.57 -18.49 -9.27
N ILE A 45 -2.23 -17.49 -8.68
CA ILE A 45 -2.97 -17.75 -7.44
C ILE A 45 -4.11 -16.75 -7.32
N ASN A 46 -5.27 -17.22 -6.86
CA ASN A 46 -6.49 -16.46 -6.54
C ASN A 46 -6.25 -15.49 -5.35
N VAL A 47 -5.10 -14.84 -5.33
CA VAL A 47 -4.49 -14.11 -4.22
C VAL A 47 -4.15 -12.73 -4.72
N VAL A 48 -4.52 -11.77 -3.89
CA VAL A 48 -4.32 -10.35 -4.11
C VAL A 48 -2.84 -10.04 -4.38
N PRO A 49 -2.51 -9.22 -5.40
CA PRO A 49 -1.13 -8.87 -5.71
C PRO A 49 -0.41 -8.35 -4.45
N PRO A 50 0.71 -8.98 -4.05
CA PRO A 50 1.31 -8.69 -2.75
C PRO A 50 2.02 -7.33 -2.71
N GLY A 51 2.28 -6.69 -3.86
CA GLY A 51 3.07 -5.46 -3.96
C GLY A 51 2.41 -4.29 -3.25
N ASP A 52 1.19 -3.95 -3.66
CA ASP A 52 0.42 -2.82 -3.11
C ASP A 52 0.17 -2.97 -1.60
N ILE A 53 -0.24 -4.17 -1.16
CA ILE A 53 -0.47 -4.45 0.27
C ILE A 53 0.84 -4.30 1.06
N ARG A 54 1.94 -4.88 0.57
CA ARG A 54 3.24 -4.81 1.26
C ARG A 54 3.68 -3.36 1.44
N ASN A 55 3.60 -2.54 0.40
CA ASN A 55 4.05 -1.16 0.46
C ASN A 55 3.25 -0.32 1.48
N VAL A 56 1.94 -0.56 1.57
CA VAL A 56 1.08 0.10 2.57
C VAL A 56 1.39 -0.36 3.98
N LEU A 57 1.61 -1.67 4.19
CA LEU A 57 2.03 -2.20 5.50
C LEU A 57 3.36 -1.60 5.95
N VAL A 58 4.35 -1.50 5.05
CA VAL A 58 5.65 -0.89 5.36
C VAL A 58 5.48 0.58 5.73
N ALA A 59 4.68 1.35 4.98
CA ALA A 59 4.46 2.77 5.27
C ALA A 59 3.77 3.06 6.62
N LEU A 60 2.96 2.10 7.11
CA LEU A 60 2.32 2.19 8.42
C LEU A 60 3.12 1.51 9.54
N SER A 61 4.17 0.77 9.22
CA SER A 61 4.99 0.04 10.21
C SER A 61 5.97 0.96 10.95
N ASP A 62 6.38 0.54 12.14
CA ASP A 62 7.45 1.20 12.92
C ASP A 62 8.86 0.84 12.43
N LEU A 63 8.99 0.17 11.29
CA LEU A 63 10.29 -0.17 10.73
C LEU A 63 11.02 1.10 10.28
N PRO A 64 12.36 1.17 10.44
CA PRO A 64 13.15 2.23 9.85
C PRO A 64 12.97 2.24 8.32
N ASP A 65 12.90 3.42 7.72
CA ASP A 65 12.92 3.57 6.26
C ASP A 65 14.22 2.92 5.72
N VAL A 66 14.10 1.84 4.96
CA VAL A 66 15.20 1.11 4.31
C VAL A 66 15.56 1.68 2.94
#